data_AF-A0A4Q2YG87-F1
#
_entry.id   AF-A0A4Q2YG87-F1
#
_cell.length_a   1.000
_cell.length_b   1.000
_cell.length_c   1.000
_cell.angle_alpha   90.00
_cell.angle_beta   90.00
_cell.angle_gamma   90.00
#
_symmetry.space_group_name_H-M   'P 1'
#
loop_
_entity.id
_entity.type
_entity.pdbx_description
1 polymer ?
#
loop_
_entity_poly.entity_id
_entity_poly.type
_entity_poly.pdbx_seq_one_letter_code
_entity_poly.pdbx_strand_id
1 'polypeptide(L)'
;MADDPSTPDQPIQLRGKLLLADPSLKDGIFDRSVILLAEHKADEGAYGLILNQPTGKTVGDFLNDEVFAPLKQLAVHQGGPVSRDQLTFSSFWWSPKQGLK
;
A
#
# COMPACT_ATOMS: atom_id res chain seq x y z
N MET A 1 12.92 -24.51 -2.08
CA MET A 1 11.79 -25.47 -2.07
C MET A 1 10.45 -24.72 -1.94
N ALA A 2 10.30 -23.54 -2.56
CA ALA A 2 9.14 -22.66 -2.35
C ALA A 2 8.60 -22.02 -3.65
N ASP A 3 9.07 -22.40 -4.84
CA ASP A 3 8.62 -21.82 -6.12
C ASP A 3 8.67 -22.88 -7.24
N ASP A 4 7.87 -23.96 -7.12
CA ASP A 4 7.61 -24.89 -8.24
C ASP A 4 6.28 -24.51 -8.92
N PRO A 5 6.30 -24.03 -10.18
CA PRO A 5 5.11 -23.59 -10.92
C PRO A 5 4.17 -24.75 -11.35
N SER A 6 4.47 -25.99 -11.00
CA SER A 6 3.73 -27.20 -11.42
C SER A 6 2.61 -27.63 -10.46
N THR A 7 2.34 -26.88 -9.39
CA THR A 7 1.32 -27.23 -8.38
C THR A 7 0.03 -26.44 -8.63
N PRO A 8 -1.05 -27.03 -9.18
CA PRO A 8 -2.22 -26.27 -9.65
C PRO A 8 -3.10 -25.65 -8.56
N ASP A 9 -2.87 -25.99 -7.29
CA ASP A 9 -3.78 -25.69 -6.17
C ASP A 9 -3.22 -24.75 -5.10
N GLN A 10 -2.05 -24.12 -5.31
CA GLN A 10 -1.60 -23.10 -4.35
C GLN A 10 -2.28 -21.75 -4.62
N PRO A 11 -2.98 -21.17 -3.62
CA PRO A 11 -3.60 -19.87 -3.79
C PRO A 11 -2.52 -18.81 -4.00
N ILE A 12 -2.77 -17.93 -4.97
CA ILE A 12 -1.86 -16.83 -5.31
C ILE A 12 -1.61 -15.98 -4.05
N GLN A 13 -0.35 -15.73 -3.72
CA GLN A 13 0.04 -14.88 -2.59
C GLN A 13 0.59 -13.54 -3.08
N LEU A 14 -0.16 -12.47 -2.84
CA LEU A 14 0.16 -11.11 -3.31
C LEU A 14 0.63 -10.17 -2.19
N ARG A 15 0.77 -10.66 -0.97
CA ARG A 15 1.33 -9.88 0.14
C ARG A 15 2.72 -9.34 -0.23
N GLY A 16 2.94 -8.06 0.04
CA GLY A 16 4.17 -7.34 -0.29
C GLY A 16 4.35 -7.05 -1.79
N LYS A 17 3.34 -7.33 -2.64
CA LYS A 17 3.38 -6.96 -4.06
C LYS A 17 2.76 -5.57 -4.27
N LEU A 18 3.12 -4.96 -5.38
CA LEU A 18 2.50 -3.73 -5.87
C LEU A 18 1.46 -4.07 -6.93
N LEU A 19 0.27 -3.51 -6.83
CA LEU A 19 -0.70 -3.47 -7.92
C LEU A 19 -0.51 -2.15 -8.66
N LEU A 20 -0.38 -2.23 -9.98
CA LEU A 20 -0.28 -1.09 -10.86
C LEU A 20 -1.61 -0.96 -11.61
N ALA A 21 -2.23 0.21 -11.53
CA ALA A 21 -3.42 0.50 -12.31
C ALA A 21 -3.11 0.39 -13.81
N ASP A 22 -3.93 -0.35 -14.52
CA ASP A 22 -3.87 -0.38 -15.98
C ASP A 22 -4.22 1.03 -16.55
N PRO A 23 -3.54 1.51 -17.61
CA PRO A 23 -3.82 2.84 -18.19
C PRO A 23 -5.26 3.05 -18.69
N SER A 24 -6.02 1.97 -18.90
CA SER A 24 -7.44 2.04 -19.25
C SER A 24 -8.36 2.34 -18.07
N LEU A 25 -7.90 2.14 -16.83
CA LEU A 25 -8.66 2.44 -15.62
C LEU A 25 -8.64 3.96 -15.37
N LYS A 26 -9.73 4.64 -15.71
CA LYS A 26 -9.85 6.11 -15.65
C LYS A 26 -10.93 6.56 -14.69
N ASP A 27 -10.88 7.85 -14.33
CA ASP A 27 -11.96 8.60 -13.69
C ASP A 27 -12.43 8.07 -12.33
N GLY A 28 -11.54 7.37 -11.62
CA GLY A 28 -11.81 6.83 -10.28
C GLY A 28 -10.63 7.02 -9.33
N ILE A 29 -10.84 6.67 -8.06
CA ILE A 29 -9.80 6.79 -7.01
C ILE A 29 -8.55 5.93 -7.27
N PHE A 30 -8.67 4.93 -8.15
CA PHE A 30 -7.59 4.02 -8.52
C PHE A 30 -6.91 4.40 -9.85
N ASP A 31 -7.33 5.50 -10.50
CA ASP A 31 -6.68 6.00 -11.72
C ASP A 31 -5.19 6.27 -11.45
N ARG A 32 -4.33 5.72 -12.32
CA ARG A 32 -2.86 5.74 -12.21
C ARG A 32 -2.31 5.34 -10.84
N SER A 33 -3.05 4.55 -10.05
CA SER A 33 -2.62 4.18 -8.70
C SER A 33 -1.51 3.14 -8.69
N VAL A 34 -0.63 3.27 -7.71
CA VAL A 34 0.32 2.25 -7.26
C VAL A 34 -0.13 1.83 -5.87
N ILE A 35 -0.52 0.58 -5.70
CA ILE A 35 -1.09 0.07 -4.44
C ILE A 35 -0.14 -0.95 -3.84
N LEU A 36 0.27 -0.77 -2.58
CA LEU A 36 0.93 -1.83 -1.80
C LEU A 36 -0.13 -2.76 -1.22
N LEU A 37 -0.04 -4.06 -1.50
CA LEU A 37 -0.82 -5.08 -0.81
C LEU A 37 -0.10 -5.50 0.48
N ALA A 38 -0.49 -4.92 1.60
CA ALA A 38 0.09 -5.22 2.91
C ALA A 38 -0.36 -6.60 3.43
N GLU A 39 -1.58 -7.02 3.08
CA GLU A 39 -2.12 -8.35 3.39
C GLU A 39 -2.92 -8.90 2.21
N HIS A 40 -2.82 -10.21 1.99
CA HIS A 40 -3.61 -10.96 1.03
C HIS A 40 -3.72 -12.40 1.52
N LYS A 41 -4.94 -12.89 1.71
CA LYS A 41 -5.26 -14.29 2.01
C LYS A 41 -6.51 -14.69 1.24
N ALA A 42 -6.56 -15.94 0.79
CA ALA A 42 -7.64 -16.40 -0.08
C ALA A 42 -9.03 -16.35 0.57
N ASP A 43 -9.10 -16.52 1.89
CA ASP A 43 -10.31 -16.58 2.71
C ASP A 43 -10.65 -15.25 3.41
N GLU A 44 -9.64 -14.43 3.71
CA GLU A 44 -9.82 -13.14 4.42
C GLU A 44 -9.79 -11.91 3.47
N GLY A 45 -9.43 -12.09 2.20
CA GLY A 45 -9.33 -11.02 1.22
C GLY A 45 -8.01 -10.27 1.25
N ALA A 46 -8.04 -8.97 0.93
CA ALA A 46 -6.85 -8.13 0.82
C ALA A 46 -7.00 -6.79 1.53
N TYR A 47 -5.88 -6.31 2.07
CA TYR A 47 -5.72 -4.95 2.56
C TYR A 47 -4.52 -4.30 1.86
N GLY A 48 -4.71 -3.06 1.41
CA GLY A 48 -3.67 -2.33 0.70
C GLY A 48 -3.84 -0.82 0.77
N LEU A 49 -2.76 -0.13 0.40
CA LEU A 49 -2.63 1.33 0.48
C LEU A 49 -2.18 1.90 -0.86
N ILE A 50 -2.89 2.91 -1.36
CA ILE A 50 -2.44 3.70 -2.50
C ILE A 50 -1.24 4.56 -2.07
N LEU A 51 -0.13 4.45 -2.80
CA LEU A 51 1.16 5.05 -2.45
C LEU A 51 1.44 6.38 -3.15
N ASN A 52 0.74 6.72 -4.22
CA ASN A 52 1.14 7.79 -5.15
C ASN A 52 0.05 8.85 -5.41
N GLN A 53 -0.87 9.03 -4.45
CA GLN A 53 -1.95 10.01 -4.53
C GLN A 53 -1.81 11.05 -3.41
N PRO A 54 -0.97 12.09 -3.57
CA PRO A 54 -0.74 13.08 -2.52
C PRO A 54 -1.96 13.96 -2.28
N THR A 55 -2.22 14.26 -1.01
CA THR A 55 -3.35 15.11 -0.59
C THR A 55 -3.00 16.59 -0.51
N GLY A 56 -1.71 16.95 -0.66
CA GLY A 56 -1.19 18.28 -0.39
C GLY A 56 -1.03 18.62 1.09
N LYS A 57 -1.34 17.67 1.99
CA LYS A 57 -1.15 17.79 3.44
C LYS A 57 0.05 16.98 3.91
N THR A 58 0.49 17.30 5.11
CA THR A 58 1.56 16.63 5.85
C THR A 58 1.02 15.97 7.11
N VAL A 59 1.78 15.07 7.72
CA VAL A 59 1.42 14.45 9.00
C VAL A 59 1.24 15.52 10.08
N GLY A 60 2.05 16.58 10.06
CA GLY A 60 1.97 17.69 11.02
C GLY A 60 0.65 18.45 10.98
N ASP A 61 -0.09 18.42 9.87
CA ASP A 61 -1.43 19.04 9.78
C ASP A 61 -2.49 18.29 10.60
N PHE A 62 -2.20 17.04 11.00
CA PHE A 62 -3.11 16.17 11.74
C PHE A 62 -2.59 15.80 13.13
N LEU A 63 -1.29 15.54 13.26
CA LEU A 63 -0.64 15.09 14.49
C LEU A 63 0.34 16.16 14.99
N ASN A 64 -0.12 16.95 15.98
CA ASN A 64 0.63 18.10 16.50
C ASN A 64 1.59 17.76 17.65
N ASP A 65 1.45 16.59 18.27
CA ASP A 65 2.28 16.16 19.40
C ASP A 65 3.78 16.09 19.01
N GLU A 66 4.65 16.49 19.94
CA GLU A 66 6.10 16.51 19.75
C GLU A 66 6.69 15.10 19.55
N VAL A 67 6.02 14.05 20.02
CA VAL A 67 6.43 12.67 19.73
C VAL A 67 6.47 12.36 18.23
N PHE A 68 5.68 13.06 17.42
CA PHE A 68 5.65 12.91 15.97
C PHE A 68 6.56 13.90 15.22
N ALA A 69 7.37 14.71 15.91
CA ALA A 69 8.24 15.71 15.29
C ALA A 69 9.05 15.17 14.09
N PRO A 70 9.64 13.96 14.11
CA PRO A 70 10.37 13.41 12.96
C PRO A 70 9.49 13.15 11.73
N LEU A 71 8.19 12.94 11.93
CA LEU A 71 7.23 12.59 10.89
C LEU A 71 6.45 13.79 10.38
N LYS A 72 6.45 14.94 11.08
CA LYS A 72 5.60 16.10 10.78
C LYS A 72 5.68 16.55 9.31
N GLN A 73 6.83 16.41 8.66
CA GLN A 73 7.05 16.83 7.26
C GLN A 73 6.69 15.75 6.22
N LEU A 74 6.32 14.54 6.64
CA LEU A 74 5.94 13.49 5.70
C LEU A 74 4.62 13.84 5.02
N ALA A 75 4.59 13.68 3.69
CA ALA A 75 3.39 13.86 2.90
C ALA A 75 2.33 12.82 3.25
N VAL A 76 1.07 13.25 3.34
CA VAL A 76 -0.08 12.36 3.50
C VAL A 76 -0.68 12.06 2.15
N HIS A 77 -0.86 10.78 1.86
CA HIS A 77 -1.49 10.27 0.65
C HIS A 77 -2.90 9.76 0.93
N GLN A 78 -3.78 9.84 -0.07
CA GLN A 78 -5.10 9.21 0.00
C GLN A 78 -4.91 7.69 -0.09
N GLY A 79 -4.93 6.99 1.05
CA GLY A 79 -4.61 5.55 1.11
C GLY A 79 -5.63 4.62 0.45
N GLY A 80 -6.87 5.08 0.25
CA GLY A 80 -7.95 4.30 -0.36
C GLY A 80 -9.33 4.92 -0.09
N PRO A 81 -10.43 4.27 -0.52
CA PRO A 81 -11.79 4.76 -0.28
C PRO A 81 -12.28 4.50 1.15
N VAL A 82 -11.69 3.54 1.86
CA VAL A 82 -12.17 3.03 3.15
C VAL A 82 -11.42 3.75 4.29
N SER A 83 -12.10 3.96 5.43
CA SER A 83 -11.52 4.52 6.66
C SER A 83 -10.73 5.82 6.45
N ARG A 84 -11.32 6.78 5.72
CA ARG A 84 -10.67 8.03 5.30
C ARG A 84 -10.33 8.99 6.45
N ASP A 85 -10.76 8.67 7.65
CA ASP A 85 -10.51 9.37 8.90
C ASP A 85 -9.32 8.78 9.70
N GLN A 86 -8.69 7.71 9.21
CA GLN A 86 -7.56 7.05 9.85
C GLN A 86 -6.23 7.39 9.15
N LEU A 87 -5.18 7.61 9.94
CA LEU A 87 -3.81 7.71 9.45
C LEU A 87 -3.09 6.37 9.64
N THR A 88 -2.61 5.80 8.52
CA THR A 88 -1.77 4.60 8.52
C THR A 88 -0.35 4.96 8.14
N PHE A 89 0.62 4.50 8.95
CA PHE A 89 2.03 4.59 8.62
C PHE A 89 2.51 3.23 8.09
N SER A 90 3.07 3.22 6.88
CA SER A 90 3.72 2.03 6.31
C SER A 90 5.14 2.38 5.90
N SER A 91 6.08 1.52 6.23
CA SER A 91 7.41 1.51 5.65
C SER A 91 7.61 0.20 4.92
N PHE A 92 8.29 0.26 3.78
CA PHE A 92 8.70 -0.93 3.04
C PHE A 92 10.09 -0.71 2.47
N TRP A 93 10.81 -1.79 2.22
CA TRP A 93 12.14 -1.74 1.63
C TRP A 93 12.30 -2.85 0.59
N TRP A 94 13.17 -2.59 -0.38
CA TRP A 94 13.50 -3.57 -1.40
C TRP A 94 14.76 -4.35 -1.00
N SER A 95 14.67 -5.68 -1.02
CA SER A 95 15.82 -6.58 -0.90
C SER A 95 15.99 -7.43 -2.17
N PRO A 96 17.18 -7.48 -2.80
CA PRO A 96 17.40 -8.28 -3.99
C PRO A 96 17.08 -9.78 -3.82
N LYS A 97 17.22 -10.32 -2.60
CA LYS A 97 17.02 -11.75 -2.33
C LYS A 97 15.58 -12.12 -1.96
N GLN A 98 14.79 -11.15 -1.50
CA GLN A 98 13.49 -11.41 -0.84
C GLN A 98 12.36 -10.53 -1.39
N GLY A 99 12.66 -9.64 -2.33
CA GLY A 99 11.70 -8.69 -2.90
C GLY A 99 11.38 -7.53 -1.96
N LEU A 100 10.21 -6.94 -2.17
CA LEU A 100 9.67 -5.88 -1.33
C LEU A 100 9.23 -6.49 0.01
N LYS A 101 9.70 -5.91 1.11
CA LYS A 101 9.32 -6.27 2.48
C LYS A 101 8.63 -5.12 3.17
#